data_AF-A0A836TFM4-F1
#
_entry.id   AF-A0A836TFM4-F1
#
_cell.length_a   1.000
_cell.length_b   1.000
_cell.length_c   1.000
_cell.angle_alpha   90.00
_cell.angle_beta   90.00
_cell.angle_gamma   90.00
#
_symmetry.space_group_name_H-M   'P 1'
#
loop_
_entity.id
_entity.type
_entity.pdbx_description
1 polymer ?
#
loop_
_entity_poly.entity_id
_entity_poly.type
_entity_poly.pdbx_seq_one_letter_code
_entity_poly.pdbx_strand_id
1 'polypeptide(L)'
;AVVALPLVLPPTVLGFYMLILLGPNGWVGGPVQALTGSALSFSFAGLVFASCLYSLPFVVQPLHSAFESVGKIPLETAQSLGASRLDA
;
A
#
# COMPACT_ATOMS: atom_id res chain seq x y z
N ALA A 1 -9.64 6.26 -4.69
CA ALA A 1 -9.19 7.59 -4.22
C ALA A 1 -8.02 7.50 -3.22
N VAL A 2 -8.16 6.79 -2.09
CA VAL A 2 -7.08 6.67 -1.07
C VAL A 2 -5.77 6.10 -1.64
N VAL A 3 -5.86 5.17 -2.59
CA VAL A 3 -4.69 4.54 -3.23
C VAL A 3 -3.94 5.50 -4.19
N ALA A 4 -4.62 6.53 -4.70
CA ALA A 4 -4.02 7.54 -5.58
C ALA A 4 -3.48 8.75 -4.80
N LEU A 5 -3.75 8.82 -3.49
CA LEU A 5 -3.31 9.91 -2.61
C LEU A 5 -1.76 10.10 -2.60
N PRO A 6 -0.94 9.03 -2.67
CA PRO A 6 0.50 9.15 -2.89
C PRO A 6 0.89 9.79 -4.23
N LEU A 7 0.03 9.70 -5.26
CA LEU A 7 0.31 10.18 -6.61
C LEU A 7 0.10 11.70 -6.73
N VAL A 8 -0.77 12.27 -5.90
CA VAL A 8 -1.09 13.71 -5.90
C VAL A 8 -0.10 14.49 -5.02
N LEU A 9 0.55 13.83 -4.06
CA LEU A 9 1.58 14.42 -3.22
C LEU A 9 2.95 14.35 -3.91
N PRO A 10 3.75 15.43 -3.89
CA PRO A 10 5.14 15.35 -4.30
C PRO A 10 5.89 14.27 -3.49
N PRO A 11 6.80 13.48 -4.10
CA PRO A 11 7.49 12.39 -3.41
C PRO A 11 8.25 12.86 -2.16
N THR A 12 8.75 14.11 -2.18
CA THR A 12 9.41 14.75 -1.05
C THR A 12 8.47 14.97 0.14
N VAL A 13 7.22 15.38 -0.12
CA VAL A 13 6.20 15.60 0.93
C VAL A 13 5.77 14.27 1.54
N LEU A 14 5.65 13.23 0.71
CA LEU A 14 5.37 11.88 1.18
C LEU A 14 6.49 11.36 2.08
N GLY A 15 7.76 11.56 1.69
CA GLY A 15 8.92 11.22 2.50
C GLY A 15 8.94 11.96 3.85
N PHE A 16 8.62 13.26 3.85
CA PHE A 16 8.50 14.04 5.07
C PHE A 16 7.41 13.51 6.01
N TYR A 17 6.22 13.19 5.49
CA TYR A 17 5.16 12.58 6.31
C TYR A 17 5.55 11.20 6.83
N MET A 18 6.26 10.39 6.05
CA MET A 18 6.80 9.11 6.52
C MET A 18 7.79 9.32 7.66
N LEU A 19 8.67 10.33 7.59
CA LEU A 19 9.60 10.64 8.68
C LEU A 19 8.87 11.11 9.95
N ILE A 20 7.80 11.90 9.83
CA ILE A 20 6.97 12.28 10.98
C ILE A 20 6.29 11.06 11.58
N LEU A 21 5.73 10.18 10.74
CA LEU A 21 4.96 9.01 11.19
C LEU A 21 5.86 7.94 11.85
N LEU A 22 7.01 7.66 11.25
CA LEU A 22 7.99 6.64 11.65
C LEU A 22 9.05 7.16 12.64
N GLY A 23 9.06 8.47 12.89
CA GLY A 23 9.94 9.09 13.87
C GLY A 23 9.63 8.68 15.30
N PRO A 24 10.56 8.90 16.24
CA PRO A 24 10.42 8.50 17.64
C PRO A 24 9.25 9.18 18.38
N ASN A 25 8.81 10.35 17.91
CA ASN A 25 7.60 11.03 18.42
C ASN A 25 6.37 10.81 17.53
N GLY A 26 6.51 9.99 16.49
CA GLY A 26 5.45 9.68 15.54
C GLY A 26 4.46 8.66 16.11
N TRP A 27 3.23 8.66 15.59
CA TRP A 27 2.20 7.73 16.03
C TRP A 27 2.54 6.26 15.78
N VAL A 28 3.41 5.97 14.81
CA VAL A 28 3.89 4.60 14.53
C VAL A 28 5.28 4.38 15.11
N GLY A 29 6.21 5.30 14.86
CA GLY A 29 7.59 5.15 15.30
C GLY A 29 7.78 5.20 16.82
N GLY A 30 6.99 5.99 17.54
CA GLY A 30 7.06 6.09 19.00
C GLY A 30 6.69 4.80 19.73
N PRO A 31 5.52 4.19 19.46
CA PRO A 31 5.16 2.90 20.04
C PRO A 31 6.16 1.80 19.70
N VAL A 32 6.65 1.74 18.46
CA VAL A 32 7.63 0.70 18.09
C VAL A 32 8.96 0.92 18.80
N GLN A 33 9.43 2.16 18.91
CA GLN A 33 10.64 2.46 19.67
C GLN A 33 10.48 2.16 21.16
N ALA A 34 9.31 2.41 21.75
CA ALA A 34 9.04 2.06 23.14
C ALA A 34 9.07 0.52 23.37
N LEU A 35 8.64 -0.26 22.38
CA LEU A 35 8.59 -1.73 22.46
C LEU A 35 9.91 -2.42 22.11
N THR A 36 10.64 -1.90 21.11
CA THR A 36 11.87 -2.54 20.59
C THR A 36 13.16 -1.80 20.95
N GLY A 37 13.08 -0.59 21.51
CA GLY A 37 14.23 0.26 21.80
C GLY A 37 14.88 0.89 20.56
N SER A 38 14.40 0.58 19.36
CA SER A 38 14.99 1.03 18.08
C SER A 38 14.08 2.00 17.33
N ALA A 39 14.65 3.03 16.74
CA ALA A 39 13.91 3.97 15.90
C ALA A 39 13.55 3.32 14.55
N LEU A 40 12.30 3.46 14.09
CA LEU A 40 11.95 3.04 12.72
C LEU A 40 12.43 4.02 11.66
N SER A 41 12.52 5.31 11.99
CA SER A 41 13.10 6.33 11.12
C SER A 41 14.53 5.96 10.74
N PHE A 42 14.83 5.91 9.44
CA PHE A 42 16.14 5.51 8.89
C PHE A 42 16.56 4.06 9.16
N SER A 43 15.65 3.21 9.64
CA SER A 43 15.87 1.76 9.70
C SER A 43 15.58 1.09 8.37
N PHE A 44 16.14 -0.10 8.15
CA PHE A 44 15.80 -0.92 6.97
C PHE A 44 14.30 -1.22 6.89
N ALA A 45 13.66 -1.56 8.02
CA ALA A 45 12.23 -1.83 8.07
C ALA A 45 11.40 -0.58 7.70
N GLY A 46 11.80 0.60 8.19
CA GLY A 46 11.18 1.87 7.84
C GLY A 46 11.31 2.21 6.35
N LEU A 47 12.49 1.93 5.77
CA LEU A 47 12.72 2.10 4.33
C LEU A 47 11.86 1.14 3.50
N VAL A 48 11.76 -0.13 3.88
CA VAL A 48 10.90 -1.11 3.20
C VAL A 48 9.44 -0.66 3.25
N PHE A 49 8.95 -0.27 4.44
CA PHE A 49 7.57 0.19 4.61
C PHE A 49 7.26 1.42 3.75
N ALA A 50 8.13 2.44 3.81
CA ALA A 50 7.99 3.65 3.00
C ALA A 50 8.02 3.33 1.49
N SER A 51 8.89 2.40 1.07
CA SER A 51 9.00 1.97 -0.33
C SER A 51 7.75 1.24 -0.82
N CYS A 52 7.16 0.38 0.01
CA CYS A 52 5.90 -0.28 -0.32
C CYS A 52 4.78 0.75 -0.51
N LEU A 53 4.66 1.73 0.39
CA LEU A 53 3.61 2.75 0.29
C LEU A 53 3.79 3.65 -0.93
N TYR A 54 5.03 4.04 -1.23
CA TYR A 54 5.37 4.80 -2.42
C TYR A 54 5.10 4.02 -3.72
N SER A 55 5.35 2.70 -3.72
CA SER A 55 5.18 1.84 -4.91
C SER A 55 3.73 1.44 -5.18
N LEU A 56 2.86 1.57 -4.17
CA LEU A 56 1.46 1.16 -4.19
C LEU A 56 0.64 1.73 -5.37
N PRO A 57 0.67 3.03 -5.70
CA PRO A 57 -0.06 3.56 -6.87
C PRO A 57 0.42 2.95 -8.20
N PHE A 58 1.72 2.69 -8.34
CA PHE A 58 2.31 2.16 -9.56
C PHE A 58 1.90 0.70 -9.82
N VAL A 59 1.64 -0.07 -8.77
CA VAL A 59 1.16 -1.46 -8.89
C VAL A 59 -0.35 -1.50 -9.11
N VAL A 60 -1.11 -0.61 -8.48
CA VAL A 60 -2.58 -0.64 -8.55
C VAL A 60 -3.11 -0.21 -9.91
N GLN A 61 -2.49 0.76 -10.58
CA GLN A 61 -2.97 1.22 -11.89
C GLN A 61 -2.96 0.10 -12.95
N PRO A 62 -1.84 -0.63 -13.19
CA PRO A 62 -1.83 -1.75 -14.13
C PRO A 62 -2.77 -2.88 -13.73
N LEU A 63 -2.83 -3.23 -12.44
CA LEU A 63 -3.73 -4.27 -11.95
C LEU A 63 -5.19 -3.92 -12.24
N HIS A 64 -5.60 -2.68 -11.96
CA HIS A 64 -6.94 -2.21 -12.24
C HIS A 64 -7.28 -2.33 -13.73
N SER A 65 -6.40 -1.84 -14.62
CA SER A 65 -6.60 -1.95 -16.07
C SER A 65 -6.63 -3.40 -16.55
N ALA A 66 -5.81 -4.28 -15.98
CA ALA A 66 -5.82 -5.70 -16.30
C ALA A 66 -7.17 -6.33 -15.91
N PHE A 67 -7.66 -6.08 -14.69
CA PHE A 67 -8.97 -6.56 -14.25
C PHE A 67 -10.12 -5.99 -15.09
N GLU A 68 -10.07 -4.71 -15.45
CA GLU A 68 -11.05 -4.11 -16.35
C GLU A 68 -11.05 -4.77 -17.75
N SER A 69 -9.88 -5.13 -18.27
CA SER A 69 -9.74 -5.74 -19.60
C SER A 69 -10.29 -7.17 -19.69
N VAL A 70 -10.30 -7.91 -18.57
CA VAL A 70 -10.88 -9.26 -18.50
C VAL A 70 -12.40 -9.22 -18.62
N GLY A 71 -13.04 -8.12 -18.20
CA GLY A 71 -14.49 -7.96 -18.23
C GLY A 71 -15.23 -8.89 -17.26
N LYS A 72 -16.57 -8.91 -17.35
CA LYS A 72 -17.44 -9.64 -16.41
C LYS A 72 -17.78 -11.06 -16.86
N ILE A 73 -17.72 -11.32 -18.16
CA ILE A 73 -18.15 -12.59 -18.77
C ILE A 73 -17.39 -13.81 -18.19
N PRO A 74 -16.06 -13.76 -17.99
CA PRO A 74 -15.34 -14.89 -17.38
C PRO A 74 -15.83 -15.19 -15.95
N LEU A 75 -16.10 -14.13 -15.18
CA LEU A 75 -16.58 -14.23 -13.80
C LEU A 75 -18.00 -14.82 -13.73
N GLU A 76 -18.90 -14.38 -14.62
CA GLU A 76 -20.27 -14.88 -14.74
C GLU A 76 -20.31 -16.34 -15.20
N THR A 77 -19.41 -16.73 -16.10
CA THR A 77 -19.26 -18.12 -16.56
C THR A 77 -18.77 -19.03 -15.44
N ALA A 78 -17.77 -18.58 -14.67
CA ALA A 78 -17.26 -19.32 -13.50
C ALA A 78 -18.36 -19.52 -12.45
N GLN A 79 -19.14 -18.48 -12.15
CA GLN A 79 -20.28 -18.56 -11.22
C GLN A 79 -21.37 -19.52 -11.74
N SER A 80 -21.64 -19.50 -13.06
CA SER A 80 -22.61 -20.43 -13.68
C SER A 80 -22.16 -21.89 -13.61
N LEU A 81 -20.85 -22.15 -13.53
CA LEU A 81 -20.25 -23.47 -13.32
C LEU A 81 -20.12 -23.86 -11.83
N GLY A 82 -20.64 -23.03 -10.91
CA GLY A 82 -20.66 -23.30 -9.47
C GLY A 82 -19.47 -22.73 -8.69
N ALA A 83 -18.60 -21.92 -9.31
CA ALA A 83 -17.52 -21.25 -8.60
C ALA A 83 -18.07 -20.23 -7.59
N SER A 84 -17.53 -20.25 -6.36
CA SER A 84 -17.88 -19.29 -5.33
C SER A 84 -17.06 -17.99 -5.49
N ARG A 85 -17.41 -16.93 -4.74
CA ARG A 85 -16.67 -15.66 -4.77
C ARG A 85 -15.20 -15.74 -4.31
N LEU A 86 -14.79 -16.87 -3.72
CA LEU A 86 -13.41 -17.12 -3.30
C LEU A 86 -12.60 -17.88 -4.37
N ASP A 87 -13.30 -18.49 -5.35
CA ASP A 87 -12.69 -19.27 -6.44
C ASP A 87 -12.52 -18.44 -7.73
N ALA A 88 -13.20 -17.29 -7.80
CA ALA A 88 -13.24 -16.36 -8.93
C ALA A 88 -12.38 -15.12 -8.67
#